data_AF-G0ANE1-F1
#
_entry.id   AF-G0ANE1-F1
#
_cell.length_a   1.000
_cell.length_b   1.000
_cell.length_c   1.000
_cell.angle_alpha   90.00
_cell.angle_beta   90.00
_cell.angle_gamma   90.00
#
_symmetry.space_group_name_H-M   'P 1'
#
loop_
_entity.id
_entity.type
_entity.pdbx_description
1 polymer ?
#
loop_
_entity_poly.entity_id
_entity_poly.type
_entity_poly.pdbx_seq_one_letter_code
_entity_poly.pdbx_strand_id
1 'polypeptide(L)'
;MILTLDMVLNHLTQIFKGFKAYATENNFECDIINTYNHPYLSKITVASSNIIALKFDGTEHLFDHNSRAGAFYENALEFSINFQIYIIAIVLNAQDFDANSRMLVLYSMLSNFLHNKVHKYTLESQSQPEYIRKINLYIYPISNMQTVGLINLGTNYSNHAYSASVAFNASVKAIEILKEEYKIAARYN
;
A
#
# COMPACT_ATOMS: atom_id res chain seq x y z
N MET A 1 4.22 23.09 -6.70
CA MET A 1 4.28 21.70 -6.22
C MET A 1 4.77 20.72 -7.29
N ILE A 2 5.97 20.15 -7.14
CA ILE A 2 6.44 18.98 -7.93
C ILE A 2 6.42 17.78 -6.99
N LEU A 3 5.27 17.12 -6.88
CA LEU A 3 5.14 15.81 -6.26
C LEU A 3 4.97 14.81 -7.39
N THR A 4 5.87 13.85 -7.51
CA THR A 4 5.76 12.82 -8.56
C THR A 4 4.97 11.62 -8.05
N LEU A 5 4.29 10.93 -8.96
CA LEU A 5 3.63 9.67 -8.65
C LEU A 5 4.62 8.66 -8.05
N ASP A 6 5.86 8.62 -8.56
CA ASP A 6 6.93 7.73 -8.06
C ASP A 6 7.25 7.96 -6.58
N MET A 7 7.26 9.22 -6.11
CA MET A 7 7.47 9.52 -4.69
C MET A 7 6.36 8.93 -3.82
N VAL A 8 5.11 9.04 -4.28
CA VAL A 8 3.96 8.53 -3.53
C VAL A 8 3.90 7.00 -3.57
N LEU A 9 4.17 6.38 -4.72
CA LEU A 9 4.29 4.92 -4.85
C LEU A 9 5.44 4.36 -4.00
N ASN A 10 6.54 5.09 -3.87
CA ASN A 10 7.62 4.73 -2.95
C ASN A 10 7.14 4.74 -1.49
N HIS A 11 6.40 5.77 -1.05
CA HIS A 11 5.83 5.79 0.30
C HIS A 11 4.81 4.68 0.53
N LEU A 12 3.94 4.41 -0.45
CA LEU A 12 3.02 3.28 -0.40
C LEU A 12 3.79 1.95 -0.22
N THR A 13 4.87 1.76 -0.98
CA THR A 13 5.76 0.59 -0.83
C THR A 13 6.38 0.51 0.57
N GLN A 14 6.77 1.63 1.18
CA GLN A 14 7.31 1.65 2.55
C GLN A 14 6.25 1.26 3.60
N ILE A 15 4.99 1.64 3.41
CA ILE A 15 3.88 1.21 4.29
C ILE A 15 3.81 -0.32 4.30
N PHE A 16 3.82 -0.94 3.11
CA PHE A 16 3.77 -2.40 2.99
C PHE A 16 5.05 -3.08 3.49
N LYS A 17 6.24 -2.50 3.32
CA LYS A 17 7.45 -2.99 4.00
C LYS A 17 7.29 -2.98 5.53
N GLY A 18 6.65 -1.94 6.07
CA GLY A 18 6.27 -1.89 7.49
C GLY A 18 5.29 -3.00 7.88
N PHE A 19 4.36 -3.36 6.99
CA PHE A 19 3.50 -4.53 7.20
C PHE A 19 4.30 -5.84 7.25
N LYS A 20 5.29 -6.04 6.37
CA LYS A 20 6.15 -7.24 6.41
C LYS A 20 6.86 -7.37 7.77
N ALA A 21 7.40 -6.27 8.29
CA ALA A 21 8.02 -6.27 9.62
C ALA A 21 7.00 -6.62 10.73
N TYR A 22 5.83 -5.98 10.70
CA TYR A 22 4.73 -6.28 11.63
C TYR A 22 4.30 -7.76 11.56
N ALA A 23 4.22 -8.34 10.37
CA ALA A 23 3.86 -9.74 10.20
C ALA A 23 4.93 -10.67 10.79
N THR A 24 6.21 -10.40 10.53
CA THR A 24 7.33 -11.15 11.11
C THR A 24 7.33 -11.07 12.64
N GLU A 25 7.08 -9.90 13.24
CA GLU A 25 6.97 -9.72 14.70
C GLU A 25 5.84 -10.56 15.32
N ASN A 26 4.81 -10.88 14.54
CA ASN A 26 3.68 -11.72 14.95
C ASN A 26 3.85 -13.18 14.49
N ASN A 27 5.09 -13.61 14.22
CA ASN A 27 5.46 -14.97 13.78
C ASN A 27 4.78 -15.40 12.47
N PHE A 28 4.51 -14.46 11.58
CA PHE A 28 3.92 -14.73 10.28
C PHE A 28 4.84 -14.21 9.16
N GLU A 29 5.59 -15.11 8.54
CA GLU A 29 6.43 -14.74 7.41
C GLU A 29 5.59 -14.51 6.15
N CYS A 30 5.83 -13.40 5.47
CA CYS A 30 5.25 -13.12 4.17
C CYS A 30 6.24 -12.38 3.26
N ASP A 31 6.12 -12.62 1.96
CA ASP A 31 6.79 -11.82 0.94
C ASP A 31 5.84 -10.81 0.32
N ILE A 32 6.38 -9.64 -0.01
CA ILE A 32 5.64 -8.56 -0.66
C ILE A 32 6.25 -8.36 -2.03
N ILE A 33 5.42 -8.47 -3.05
CA ILE A 33 5.81 -8.31 -4.44
C ILE A 33 4.96 -7.22 -5.09
N ASN A 34 5.58 -6.42 -5.94
CA ASN A 34 4.88 -5.47 -6.79
C ASN A 34 4.73 -6.08 -8.18
N THR A 35 3.53 -5.97 -8.76
CA THR A 35 3.25 -6.46 -10.11
C THR A 35 2.45 -5.42 -10.89
N TYR A 36 2.70 -5.31 -12.18
CA TYR A 36 1.88 -4.48 -13.08
C TYR A 36 0.75 -5.29 -13.72
N ASN A 37 0.94 -6.61 -13.82
CA ASN A 37 -0.04 -7.54 -14.37
C ASN A 37 -0.69 -8.34 -13.24
N HIS A 38 -1.71 -9.13 -13.58
CA HIS A 38 -2.17 -10.18 -12.67
C HIS A 38 -0.96 -11.02 -12.20
N PRO A 39 -0.83 -11.35 -10.90
CA PRO A 39 0.37 -11.99 -10.38
C PRO A 39 0.52 -13.42 -10.93
N TYR A 40 1.31 -13.56 -11.99
CA TYR A 40 1.73 -14.86 -12.51
C TYR A 40 2.90 -15.39 -11.67
N LEU A 41 2.58 -16.06 -10.57
CA LEU A 41 3.57 -16.53 -9.58
C LEU A 41 4.57 -17.56 -10.13
N SER A 42 4.27 -18.21 -11.26
CA SER A 42 5.21 -19.13 -11.94
C SER A 42 6.53 -18.49 -12.35
N LYS A 43 6.61 -17.15 -12.41
CA LYS A 43 7.82 -16.39 -12.78
C LYS A 43 8.54 -15.76 -11.59
N ILE A 44 8.03 -15.93 -10.38
CA ILE A 44 8.49 -15.19 -9.21
C ILE A 44 9.15 -16.17 -8.22
N THR A 45 10.41 -15.90 -7.89
CA THR A 45 11.11 -16.62 -6.82
C THR A 45 10.80 -15.94 -5.51
N VAL A 46 9.94 -16.56 -4.70
CA VAL A 46 9.61 -16.11 -3.34
C VAL A 46 10.26 -17.04 -2.32
N ALA A 47 10.63 -16.51 -1.16
CA ALA A 47 11.19 -17.31 -0.06
C ALA A 47 10.10 -17.81 0.89
N SER A 48 8.97 -17.09 0.96
CA SER A 48 7.82 -17.41 1.81
C SER A 48 6.67 -18.05 1.02
N SER A 49 5.97 -18.98 1.66
CA SER A 49 4.71 -19.56 1.14
C SER A 49 3.54 -18.58 1.20
N ASN A 50 3.62 -17.55 2.04
CA ASN A 50 2.60 -16.51 2.13
C ASN A 50 3.09 -15.26 1.40
N ILE A 51 2.25 -14.72 0.53
CA ILE A 51 2.61 -13.65 -0.40
C ILE A 51 1.50 -12.59 -0.41
N ILE A 52 1.92 -11.33 -0.39
CA ILE A 52 1.10 -10.18 -0.75
C ILE A 52 1.61 -9.65 -2.08
N ALA A 53 0.75 -9.67 -3.11
CA ALA A 53 1.05 -9.04 -4.38
C ALA A 53 0.27 -7.74 -4.52
N LEU A 54 0.98 -6.64 -4.75
CA LEU A 54 0.42 -5.32 -4.97
C LEU A 54 0.37 -5.05 -6.47
N LYS A 55 -0.83 -4.89 -7.01
CA LYS A 55 -1.06 -4.52 -8.40
C LYS A 55 -1.57 -3.09 -8.49
N PHE A 56 -0.77 -2.21 -9.06
CA PHE A 56 -1.22 -0.84 -9.33
C PHE A 56 -2.21 -0.84 -10.50
N ASP A 57 -3.37 -0.20 -10.31
CA ASP A 57 -4.44 -0.17 -11.32
C ASP A 57 -4.58 1.21 -11.99
N GLY A 58 -4.29 2.29 -11.27
CA GLY A 58 -4.32 3.63 -11.84
C GLY A 58 -4.41 4.75 -10.81
N THR A 59 -4.62 5.96 -11.31
CA THR A 59 -4.85 7.15 -10.48
C THR A 59 -6.15 7.84 -10.87
N GLU A 60 -6.79 8.50 -9.91
CA GLU A 60 -7.91 9.40 -10.13
C GLU A 60 -7.50 10.81 -9.70
N HIS A 61 -7.97 11.82 -10.42
CA HIS A 61 -7.78 13.25 -10.10
C HIS A 61 -6.32 13.73 -10.03
N LEU A 62 -5.33 12.91 -10.46
CA LEU A 62 -3.90 13.28 -10.42
C LEU A 62 -3.59 14.54 -11.25
N PHE A 63 -4.29 14.71 -12.37
CA PHE A 63 -4.14 15.87 -13.27
C PHE A 63 -5.26 16.89 -13.10
N ASP A 64 -6.13 16.73 -12.11
CA ASP A 64 -7.12 17.74 -11.83
C ASP A 64 -6.37 18.93 -11.22
N HIS A 65 -6.09 19.94 -12.05
CA HIS A 65 -5.36 21.16 -11.67
C HIS A 65 -6.15 22.06 -10.71
N ASN A 66 -7.13 21.50 -10.00
CA ASN A 66 -7.85 22.13 -8.91
C ASN A 66 -6.99 22.15 -7.65
N SER A 67 -5.76 22.64 -7.74
CA SER A 67 -5.10 23.24 -6.58
C SER A 67 -6.05 24.35 -6.13
N ARG A 68 -6.73 24.17 -4.99
CA ARG A 68 -7.59 25.19 -4.40
C ARG A 68 -6.70 26.32 -3.88
N ALA A 69 -6.16 27.12 -4.79
CA ALA A 69 -5.33 28.27 -4.49
C ALA A 69 -6.27 29.45 -4.21
N GLY A 70 -6.36 29.84 -2.95
CA GLY A 70 -7.04 31.05 -2.51
C GLY A 70 -6.51 31.44 -1.14
N ALA A 71 -6.59 32.72 -0.77
CA ALA A 71 -6.04 33.26 0.49
C ALA A 71 -6.54 32.57 1.79
N PHE A 72 -7.53 31.68 1.69
CA PHE A 72 -8.12 30.91 2.78
C PHE A 72 -7.85 29.40 2.71
N TYR A 73 -7.28 28.89 1.62
CA TYR A 73 -7.09 27.46 1.40
C TYR A 73 -5.60 27.13 1.32
N GLU A 74 -5.17 26.11 2.08
CA GLU A 74 -3.83 25.55 1.96
C GLU A 74 -3.60 25.08 0.51
N ASN A 75 -2.41 25.33 -0.04
CA ASN A 75 -2.00 24.78 -1.33
C ASN A 75 -1.88 23.25 -1.20
N ALA A 76 -3.00 22.57 -1.45
CA ALA A 76 -3.14 21.14 -1.37
C ALA A 76 -3.37 20.52 -2.76
N LEU A 77 -2.65 19.45 -3.06
CA LEU A 77 -2.99 18.50 -4.12
C LEU A 77 -3.68 17.29 -3.50
N GLU A 78 -4.86 16.98 -4.01
CA GLU A 78 -5.64 15.82 -3.60
C GLU A 78 -5.88 14.94 -4.83
N PHE A 79 -5.49 13.68 -4.73
CA PHE A 79 -5.69 12.67 -5.77
C PHE A 79 -5.75 11.28 -5.15
N SER A 80 -6.15 10.29 -5.93
CA SER A 80 -6.27 8.91 -5.43
C SER A 80 -5.46 7.93 -6.26
N ILE A 81 -4.95 6.90 -5.60
CA ILE A 81 -4.27 5.76 -6.21
C ILE A 81 -5.14 4.52 -6.02
N ASN A 82 -5.52 3.90 -7.13
CA ASN A 82 -6.22 2.63 -7.15
C ASN A 82 -5.22 1.49 -7.31
N PHE A 83 -5.39 0.46 -6.48
CA PHE A 83 -4.55 -0.73 -6.55
C PHE A 83 -5.29 -1.95 -5.99
N GLN A 84 -4.91 -3.12 -6.46
CA GLN A 84 -5.45 -4.39 -6.01
C GLN A 84 -4.39 -5.13 -5.20
N ILE A 85 -4.79 -5.65 -4.04
CA ILE A 85 -3.96 -6.53 -3.23
C ILE A 85 -4.42 -7.96 -3.46
N TYR A 86 -3.48 -8.82 -3.84
CA TYR A 86 -3.67 -10.27 -3.87
C TYR A 86 -2.99 -10.88 -2.65
N ILE A 87 -3.72 -11.74 -1.97
CA ILE A 87 -3.30 -12.42 -0.74
C ILE A 87 -3.25 -13.88 -1.09
N ILE A 88 -2.04 -14.44 -1.08
CA ILE A 88 -1.77 -15.75 -1.66
C ILE A 88 -1.06 -16.61 -0.63
N ALA A 89 -1.55 -17.83 -0.43
CA ALA A 89 -0.93 -18.84 0.41
C ALA A 89 -0.67 -20.10 -0.41
N ILE A 90 0.61 -20.36 -0.70
CA ILE A 90 1.08 -21.57 -1.39
C ILE A 90 0.84 -22.79 -0.48
N VAL A 91 0.28 -23.84 -1.06
CA VAL A 91 0.09 -25.14 -0.41
C VAL A 91 1.43 -25.86 -0.39
N LEU A 92 2.05 -26.04 0.76
CA LEU A 92 3.41 -26.58 0.87
C LEU A 92 3.51 -28.08 0.54
N ASN A 93 2.48 -28.87 0.88
CA ASN A 93 2.42 -30.29 0.58
C ASN A 93 0.95 -30.80 0.64
N ALA A 94 0.73 -32.07 0.31
CA ALA A 94 -0.60 -32.69 0.30
C ALA A 94 -1.33 -32.72 1.66
N GLN A 95 -0.63 -32.41 2.76
CA GLN A 95 -1.17 -32.35 4.12
C GLN A 95 -1.34 -30.92 4.64
N ASP A 96 -1.04 -29.91 3.81
CA ASP A 96 -1.17 -28.50 4.18
C ASP A 96 -2.61 -28.02 4.05
N PHE A 97 -3.47 -28.56 4.93
CA PHE A 97 -4.88 -28.18 5.03
C PHE A 97 -5.08 -26.74 5.51
N ASP A 98 -4.03 -26.11 6.04
CA ASP A 98 -4.08 -24.80 6.66
C ASP A 98 -3.77 -23.64 5.71
N ALA A 99 -3.41 -23.89 4.44
CA ALA A 99 -3.09 -22.82 3.50
C ALA A 99 -4.23 -21.80 3.34
N ASN A 100 -5.49 -22.25 3.29
CA ASN A 100 -6.65 -21.35 3.28
C ASN A 100 -6.77 -20.54 4.58
N SER A 101 -6.57 -21.19 5.73
CA SER A 101 -6.57 -20.54 7.04
C SER A 101 -5.47 -19.48 7.15
N ARG A 102 -4.25 -19.78 6.67
CA ARG A 102 -3.13 -18.83 6.61
C ARG A 102 -3.44 -17.62 5.74
N MET A 103 -4.07 -17.82 4.58
CA MET A 103 -4.50 -16.72 3.72
C MET A 103 -5.48 -15.79 4.46
N LEU A 104 -6.44 -16.35 5.21
CA LEU A 104 -7.40 -15.57 6.00
C LEU A 104 -6.72 -14.83 7.18
N VAL A 105 -5.76 -15.47 7.85
CA VAL A 105 -4.95 -14.83 8.90
C VAL A 105 -4.15 -13.66 8.31
N LEU A 106 -3.49 -13.85 7.17
CA LEU A 106 -2.74 -12.81 6.48
C LEU A 106 -3.64 -11.62 6.11
N TYR A 107 -4.85 -11.89 5.60
CA TYR A 107 -5.84 -10.85 5.34
C TYR A 107 -6.25 -10.09 6.61
N SER A 108 -6.54 -10.80 7.70
CA SER A 108 -6.91 -10.18 8.97
C SER A 108 -5.80 -9.27 9.52
N MET A 109 -4.54 -9.74 9.48
CA MET A 109 -3.38 -8.96 9.89
C MET A 109 -3.22 -7.70 9.03
N LEU A 110 -3.36 -7.83 7.71
CA LEU A 110 -3.26 -6.70 6.79
C LEU A 110 -4.37 -5.67 7.04
N SER A 111 -5.60 -6.13 7.22
CA SER A 111 -6.75 -5.28 7.53
C SER A 111 -6.53 -4.51 8.83
N ASN A 112 -6.10 -5.19 9.89
CA ASN A 112 -5.77 -4.56 11.17
C ASN A 112 -4.63 -3.54 11.06
N PHE A 113 -3.60 -3.84 10.27
CA PHE A 113 -2.47 -2.96 10.05
C PHE A 113 -2.89 -1.65 9.35
N LEU A 114 -3.80 -1.72 8.38
CA LEU A 114 -4.27 -0.57 7.60
C LEU A 114 -5.38 0.22 8.30
N HIS A 115 -6.28 -0.43 9.04
CA HIS A 115 -7.50 0.20 9.59
C HIS A 115 -7.23 1.40 10.51
N ASN A 116 -6.14 1.37 11.28
CA ASN A 116 -5.88 2.35 12.33
C ASN A 116 -4.84 3.41 11.97
N LYS A 117 -4.44 3.53 10.70
CA LYS A 117 -3.27 4.35 10.33
C LYS A 117 -3.56 5.32 9.20
N VAL A 118 -3.71 6.60 9.56
CA VAL A 118 -3.39 7.68 8.61
C VAL A 118 -1.87 7.74 8.50
N HIS A 119 -1.34 7.44 7.33
CA HIS A 119 0.10 7.42 7.11
C HIS A 119 0.58 8.81 6.72
N LYS A 120 1.22 9.49 7.67
CA LYS A 120 1.70 10.87 7.52
C LYS A 120 3.20 10.88 7.29
N TYR A 121 3.64 11.57 6.24
CA TYR A 121 5.04 11.76 5.89
C TYR A 121 5.33 13.24 5.78
N THR A 122 6.48 13.66 6.32
CA THR A 122 7.00 15.02 6.15
C THR A 122 8.26 14.92 5.29
N LEU A 123 8.28 15.67 4.20
CA LEU A 123 9.38 15.71 3.25
C LEU A 123 9.92 17.13 3.18
N GLU A 124 11.23 17.26 3.29
CA GLU A 124 11.88 18.52 2.96
C GLU A 124 11.99 18.66 1.44
N SER A 125 11.61 19.82 0.92
CA SER A 125 11.72 20.11 -0.51
C SER A 125 13.16 20.48 -0.85
N GLN A 126 13.85 19.65 -1.63
CA GLN A 126 15.21 19.95 -2.11
C GLN A 126 15.24 21.13 -3.08
N SER A 127 14.15 21.35 -3.83
CA SER A 127 14.05 22.39 -4.85
C SER A 127 13.53 23.72 -4.31
N GLN A 128 12.86 23.72 -3.16
CA GLN A 128 12.27 24.89 -2.51
C GLN A 128 12.49 24.77 -1.00
N PRO A 129 13.72 25.03 -0.51
CA PRO A 129 14.12 24.76 0.86
C PRO A 129 13.32 25.54 1.90
N GLU A 130 12.63 26.60 1.52
CA GLU A 130 11.73 27.41 2.35
C GLU A 130 10.38 26.75 2.62
N TYR A 131 10.04 25.66 1.92
CA TYR A 131 8.80 24.90 2.11
C TYR A 131 9.04 23.51 2.70
N ILE A 132 8.08 23.07 3.53
CA ILE A 132 7.93 21.68 4.00
C ILE A 132 6.73 21.08 3.28
N ARG A 133 6.87 19.84 2.81
CA ARG A 133 5.77 19.09 2.21
C ARG A 133 5.26 18.06 3.21
N LYS A 134 3.95 18.02 3.42
CA LYS A 134 3.28 16.97 4.19
C LYS A 134 2.45 16.11 3.24
N ILE A 135 2.67 14.81 3.26
CA ILE A 135 1.86 13.84 2.52
C ILE A 135 1.08 13.01 3.53
N ASN A 136 -0.24 13.04 3.40
CA ASN A 136 -1.13 12.16 4.14
C ASN A 136 -1.68 11.12 3.17
N LEU A 137 -1.48 9.85 3.47
CA LEU A 137 -2.10 8.73 2.77
C LEU A 137 -3.17 8.11 3.67
N TYR A 138 -4.37 7.96 3.12
CA TYR A 138 -5.45 7.22 3.73
C TYR A 138 -5.81 6.04 2.85
N ILE A 139 -5.59 4.82 3.35
CA ILE A 139 -5.73 3.58 2.59
C ILE A 139 -6.97 2.84 3.08
N TYR A 140 -7.87 2.48 2.18
CA TYR A 140 -9.09 1.76 2.53
C TYR A 140 -9.55 0.82 1.40
N PRO A 141 -10.21 -0.29 1.75
CA PRO A 141 -10.76 -1.20 0.74
C PRO A 141 -11.95 -0.54 0.04
N ILE A 142 -12.04 -0.75 -1.28
CA ILE A 142 -13.17 -0.31 -2.13
C ILE A 142 -13.96 -1.48 -2.71
N SER A 143 -13.52 -2.71 -2.47
CA SER A 143 -14.27 -3.92 -2.79
C SER A 143 -14.36 -4.85 -1.59
N ASN A 144 -15.32 -5.77 -1.66
CA ASN A 144 -15.29 -6.96 -0.81
C ASN A 144 -14.12 -7.87 -1.22
N MET A 145 -13.75 -8.76 -0.31
CA MET A 145 -12.79 -9.83 -0.59
C MET A 145 -13.38 -10.80 -1.62
N GLN A 146 -12.66 -10.99 -2.71
CA GLN A 146 -12.96 -11.97 -3.75
C GLN A 146 -12.02 -13.15 -3.58
N THR A 147 -12.56 -14.30 -3.18
CA THR A 147 -11.80 -15.55 -3.06
C THR A 147 -11.90 -16.33 -4.37
N VAL A 148 -10.76 -16.78 -4.88
CA VAL A 148 -10.69 -17.58 -6.12
C VAL A 148 -10.58 -19.08 -5.80
N GLY A 149 -10.56 -19.46 -4.52
CA GLY A 149 -10.38 -20.83 -4.09
C GLY A 149 -8.96 -21.33 -4.40
N LEU A 150 -8.83 -22.64 -4.62
CA LEU A 150 -7.56 -23.28 -4.97
C LEU A 150 -7.22 -23.01 -6.43
N ILE A 151 -6.10 -22.32 -6.67
CA ILE A 151 -5.60 -21.99 -8.01
C ILE A 151 -4.31 -22.75 -8.31
N ASN A 152 -4.11 -23.09 -9.59
CA ASN A 152 -2.89 -23.73 -10.06
C ASN A 152 -1.86 -22.65 -10.45
N LEU A 153 -0.67 -22.69 -9.85
CA LEU A 153 0.33 -21.63 -9.97
C LEU A 153 1.66 -22.07 -10.60
N GLY A 154 1.94 -23.37 -10.66
CA GLY A 154 3.21 -23.89 -11.17
C GLY A 154 4.44 -23.22 -10.54
N THR A 155 4.50 -23.18 -9.20
CA THR A 155 5.67 -22.64 -8.47
C THR A 155 6.70 -23.74 -8.19
N ASN A 156 7.93 -23.36 -7.85
CA ASN A 156 8.98 -24.31 -7.46
C ASN A 156 8.62 -25.13 -6.20
N TYR A 157 7.74 -24.61 -5.35
CA TYR A 157 7.34 -25.25 -4.08
C TYR A 157 6.11 -26.13 -4.24
N SER A 158 5.15 -25.69 -5.06
CA SER A 158 3.88 -26.38 -5.26
C SER A 158 3.15 -25.87 -6.49
N ASN A 159 2.29 -26.73 -7.02
CA ASN A 159 1.38 -26.36 -8.09
C ASN A 159 0.13 -25.66 -7.59
N HIS A 160 -0.16 -25.61 -6.28
CA HIS A 160 -1.42 -25.07 -5.79
C HIS A 160 -1.25 -23.95 -4.75
N ALA A 161 -2.20 -23.01 -4.74
CA ALA A 161 -2.35 -22.02 -3.69
C ALA A 161 -3.79 -21.62 -3.49
N TYR A 162 -4.09 -21.08 -2.31
CA TYR A 162 -5.29 -20.29 -2.10
C TYR A 162 -5.00 -18.83 -2.39
N SER A 163 -5.94 -18.16 -3.06
CA SER A 163 -5.83 -16.74 -3.35
C SER A 163 -7.13 -16.01 -3.05
N ALA A 164 -6.97 -14.83 -2.45
CA ALA A 164 -7.98 -13.82 -2.34
C ALA A 164 -7.47 -12.51 -2.95
N SER A 165 -8.38 -11.65 -3.38
CA SER A 165 -8.04 -10.31 -3.80
C SER A 165 -9.04 -9.29 -3.27
N VAL A 166 -8.53 -8.07 -3.03
CA VAL A 166 -9.31 -6.93 -2.56
C VAL A 166 -8.80 -5.69 -3.29
N ALA A 167 -9.70 -4.90 -3.85
CA ALA A 167 -9.36 -3.60 -4.41
C ALA A 167 -9.31 -2.56 -3.30
N PHE A 168 -8.31 -1.69 -3.37
CA PHE A 168 -8.05 -0.60 -2.43
C PHE A 168 -7.92 0.73 -3.16
N ASN A 169 -8.24 1.78 -2.41
CA ASN A 169 -7.93 3.15 -2.78
C ASN A 169 -7.01 3.74 -1.71
N ALA A 170 -5.97 4.45 -2.15
CA ALA A 170 -5.18 5.33 -1.32
C ALA A 170 -5.50 6.78 -1.71
N SER A 171 -6.26 7.47 -0.87
CA SER A 171 -6.45 8.92 -0.99
C SER A 171 -5.19 9.63 -0.52
N VAL A 172 -4.64 10.49 -1.37
CA VAL A 172 -3.39 11.21 -1.15
C VAL A 172 -3.71 12.68 -1.02
N LYS A 173 -3.30 13.27 0.10
CA LYS A 173 -3.33 14.72 0.30
C LYS A 173 -1.90 15.21 0.52
N ALA A 174 -1.40 16.01 -0.41
CA ALA A 174 -0.10 16.66 -0.31
C ALA A 174 -0.28 18.15 -0.04
N ILE A 175 0.34 18.66 1.01
CA ILE A 175 0.22 20.05 1.47
C ILE A 175 1.62 20.66 1.48
N GLU A 176 1.80 21.82 0.84
CA GLU A 176 3.02 22.61 0.95
C GLU A 176 2.84 23.72 2.00
N ILE A 177 3.72 23.79 3.00
CA ILE A 177 3.68 24.75 4.10
C ILE A 177 5.00 25.52 4.14
N LEU A 178 4.93 26.84 4.30
CA LEU A 178 6.12 27.68 4.44
C LEU A 178 6.78 27.42 5.82
N LYS A 179 8.11 27.26 5.87
CA LYS A 179 8.83 26.88 7.10
C LYS A 179 8.62 27.87 8.25
N GLU A 180 8.42 29.15 7.95
CA GLU A 180 8.15 30.19 8.95
C GLU A 180 6.78 29.98 9.64
N GLU A 181 5.74 29.63 8.88
CA GLU A 181 4.42 29.28 9.42
C GLU A 181 4.44 27.96 10.22
N TYR A 182 5.23 26.98 9.77
CA TYR A 182 5.38 25.70 10.47
C TYR A 182 5.98 25.87 11.87
N LYS A 183 6.98 26.76 12.04
CA LYS A 183 7.57 27.06 13.35
C LYS A 183 6.55 27.67 14.33
N ILE A 184 5.59 28.44 13.82
CA ILE A 184 4.53 29.04 14.63
C ILE A 184 3.55 27.94 15.06
N ALA A 185 3.09 27.08 14.14
CA ALA A 185 2.16 25.99 14.46
C ALA A 185 2.74 24.93 15.42
N ALA A 186 4.04 24.64 15.34
CA ALA A 186 4.70 23.70 16.23
C ALA A 186 4.94 24.23 17.66
N ARG A 187 4.79 25.55 17.91
CA ARG A 187 4.88 26.14 19.25
C ARG A 187 3.61 25.97 20.08
N TYR A 188 2.50 25.60 19.45
CA TYR A 188 1.18 25.51 20.10
C TYR A 188 0.65 24.08 20.23
N ASN A 189 1.48 23.05 19.95
CA ASN A 189 1.16 21.64 20.17
C ASN A 189 2.03 21.05 21.28
#